data_AF-A0A1E1XJX3-F1
#
_entry.id   AF-A0A1E1XJX3-F1
#
_cell.length_a   1.000
_cell.length_b   1.000
_cell.length_c   1.000
_cell.angle_alpha   90.00
_cell.angle_beta   90.00
_cell.angle_gamma   90.00
#
_symmetry.space_group_name_H-M   'P 1'
#
loop_
_entity.id
_entity.type
_entity.pdbx_description
1 polymer ?
#
loop_
_entity_poly.entity_id
_entity_poly.type
_entity_poly.pdbx_seq_one_letter_code
_entity_poly.pdbx_strand_id
1 'polypeptide(L)'
;CGRQVVETEEQRQARASRDEKRARALNLPLSNAEIVDLPIDEFNERLAKYELTEAQLALIRDIRRRGKNKVAAQNCRKRKLDQILSLQQDVESLHLERQELERRHEELLAQRLLGRDKYSRLCQLLAANTTRPLSPTLQQFSRLEASFAAADGASSPAADEERRKKKMNTKWESDE
;
A
#
# COMPACT_ATOMS: atom_id res chain seq x y z
N CYS A 1 -41.50 28.21 -0.25
CA CYS A 1 -42.08 27.55 -1.43
C CYS A 1 -40.97 27.06 -2.36
N GLY A 2 -40.62 25.77 -2.28
CA GLY A 2 -39.67 25.16 -3.22
C GLY A 2 -40.37 24.89 -4.54
N ARG A 3 -39.94 25.57 -5.61
CA ARG A 3 -40.41 25.34 -6.97
C ARG A 3 -39.91 23.95 -7.40
N GLN A 4 -40.80 22.95 -7.43
CA GLN A 4 -40.50 21.69 -8.10
C GLN A 4 -40.34 22.00 -9.58
N VAL A 5 -39.12 21.90 -10.08
CA VAL A 5 -38.85 21.94 -11.52
C VAL A 5 -39.38 20.61 -12.06
N VAL A 6 -40.58 20.64 -12.64
CA VAL A 6 -41.12 19.50 -13.38
C VAL A 6 -40.31 19.42 -14.67
N GLU A 7 -39.27 18.57 -14.68
CA GLU A 7 -38.53 18.27 -15.91
C GLU A 7 -39.52 17.71 -16.93
N THR A 8 -39.55 18.29 -18.13
CA THR A 8 -40.41 17.80 -19.20
C THR A 8 -39.90 16.45 -19.70
N GLU A 9 -40.81 15.61 -20.18
CA GLU A 9 -40.46 14.28 -20.69
C GLU A 9 -39.38 14.37 -21.77
N GLU A 10 -39.44 15.39 -22.64
CA GLU A 10 -38.45 15.75 -23.66
C GLU A 10 -37.03 16.01 -23.11
N GLN A 11 -36.92 16.70 -21.98
CA GLN A 11 -35.64 16.96 -21.32
C GLN A 11 -35.05 15.68 -20.72
N ARG A 12 -35.88 14.78 -20.21
CA ARG A 12 -35.46 13.42 -19.80
C ARG A 12 -35.02 12.57 -20.99
N GLN A 13 -35.66 12.72 -22.16
CA GLN A 13 -35.23 12.00 -23.37
C GLN A 13 -33.89 12.50 -23.91
N ALA A 14 -33.61 13.81 -23.80
CA ALA A 14 -32.34 14.39 -24.23
C ALA A 14 -31.14 13.84 -23.44
N ARG A 15 -31.32 13.63 -22.13
CA ARG A 15 -30.30 13.08 -21.21
C ARG A 15 -30.20 11.55 -21.19
N ALA A 16 -31.13 10.87 -21.87
CA ALA A 16 -31.22 9.43 -21.81
C ALA A 16 -30.04 8.72 -22.48
N SER A 17 -29.56 7.66 -21.83
CA SER A 17 -28.50 6.81 -22.38
C SER A 17 -28.92 6.21 -23.73
N ARG A 18 -27.94 5.92 -24.60
CA ARG A 18 -28.20 5.26 -25.90
C ARG A 18 -29.07 4.00 -25.74
N ASP A 19 -28.80 3.24 -24.69
CA ASP A 19 -29.55 2.02 -24.39
C ASP A 19 -30.98 2.33 -23.90
N GLU A 20 -31.23 3.47 -23.25
CA GLU A 20 -32.60 3.87 -22.81
C GLU A 20 -33.45 4.34 -23.99
N LYS A 21 -32.84 4.99 -24.98
CA LYS A 21 -33.52 5.37 -26.23
C LYS A 21 -33.93 4.12 -27.02
N ARG A 22 -33.02 3.14 -27.10
CA ARG A 22 -33.29 1.85 -27.78
C ARG A 22 -34.31 1.00 -27.05
N ALA A 23 -34.25 0.94 -25.71
CA ALA A 23 -35.21 0.23 -24.89
C ALA A 23 -36.64 0.78 -25.09
N ARG A 24 -36.79 2.11 -25.15
CA ARG A 24 -38.09 2.75 -25.45
C ARG A 24 -38.57 2.50 -26.86
N ALA A 25 -37.69 2.55 -27.86
CA ALA A 25 -38.07 2.28 -29.25
C ALA A 25 -38.63 0.87 -29.46
N LEU A 26 -38.18 -0.12 -28.68
CA LEU A 26 -38.71 -1.48 -28.69
C LEU A 26 -39.76 -1.73 -27.57
N ASN A 27 -40.24 -0.68 -26.90
CA ASN A 27 -41.21 -0.75 -25.80
C ASN A 27 -40.86 -1.85 -24.77
N LEU A 28 -39.62 -1.87 -24.31
CA LEU A 28 -39.19 -2.86 -23.31
C LEU A 28 -39.95 -2.66 -21.98
N PRO A 29 -40.46 -3.74 -21.37
CA PRO A 29 -41.22 -3.64 -20.12
C PRO A 29 -40.35 -3.54 -18.85
N LEU A 30 -39.02 -3.59 -18.99
CA LEU A 30 -38.05 -3.40 -17.90
C LEU A 30 -37.20 -2.16 -18.16
N SER A 31 -36.86 -1.45 -17.09
CA SER A 31 -35.89 -0.35 -17.16
C SER A 31 -34.45 -0.87 -17.31
N ASN A 32 -33.55 -0.03 -17.82
CA ASN A 32 -32.15 -0.39 -17.96
C ASN A 32 -31.47 -0.67 -16.60
N ALA A 33 -31.88 0.02 -15.54
CA ALA A 33 -31.38 -0.24 -14.19
C ALA A 33 -31.78 -1.65 -13.73
N GLU A 34 -33.06 -2.02 -13.85
CA GLU A 34 -33.52 -3.38 -13.54
C GLU A 34 -32.79 -4.44 -14.36
N ILE A 35 -32.60 -4.21 -15.65
CA ILE A 35 -31.87 -5.14 -16.53
C ILE A 35 -30.43 -5.38 -16.04
N VAL A 36 -29.76 -4.35 -15.52
CA VAL A 36 -28.33 -4.41 -15.13
C VAL A 36 -28.14 -4.84 -13.69
N ASP A 37 -28.98 -4.36 -12.77
CA ASP A 37 -28.75 -4.46 -11.34
C ASP A 37 -29.35 -5.74 -10.74
N LEU A 38 -30.43 -6.27 -11.33
CA LEU A 38 -31.08 -7.47 -10.81
C LEU A 38 -30.15 -8.71 -10.84
N PRO A 39 -30.20 -9.54 -9.77
CA PRO A 39 -29.64 -10.89 -9.76
C PRO A 39 -30.22 -11.74 -10.88
N ILE A 40 -29.50 -12.80 -11.29
CA ILE A 40 -29.92 -13.59 -12.46
C ILE A 40 -31.29 -14.27 -12.26
N ASP A 41 -31.57 -14.74 -11.05
CA ASP A 41 -32.81 -15.45 -10.74
C ASP A 41 -34.01 -14.51 -10.78
N GLU A 42 -33.95 -13.39 -10.04
CA GLU A 42 -34.99 -12.35 -10.05
C GLU A 42 -35.19 -11.73 -11.44
N PHE A 43 -34.11 -11.52 -12.18
CA PHE A 43 -34.16 -11.05 -13.55
C PHE A 43 -34.92 -12.03 -14.47
N ASN A 44 -34.65 -13.33 -14.37
CA ASN A 44 -35.33 -14.35 -15.16
C ASN A 44 -36.82 -14.47 -14.79
N GLU A 45 -37.15 -14.41 -13.49
CA GLU A 45 -38.54 -14.39 -13.02
C GLU A 45 -39.31 -13.19 -13.56
N ARG A 46 -38.67 -12.00 -13.58
CA ARG A 46 -39.27 -10.80 -14.16
C ARG A 46 -39.44 -10.92 -15.67
N LEU A 47 -38.45 -11.47 -16.37
CA LEU A 47 -38.47 -11.63 -17.82
C LEU A 47 -39.55 -12.63 -18.27
N ALA A 48 -39.77 -13.70 -17.50
CA ALA A 48 -40.77 -14.73 -17.79
C ALA A 48 -42.24 -14.24 -17.74
N LYS A 49 -42.51 -13.07 -17.15
CA LYS A 49 -43.86 -12.48 -17.08
C LYS A 49 -44.31 -11.82 -18.39
N TYR A 50 -43.41 -11.67 -19.36
CA TYR A 50 -43.66 -10.94 -20.61
C TYR A 50 -43.40 -11.84 -21.82
N GLU A 51 -44.30 -11.81 -22.79
CA GLU A 51 -44.04 -12.38 -24.11
C GLU A 51 -43.23 -11.37 -24.93
N LEU A 52 -41.93 -11.66 -25.10
CA LEU A 52 -40.98 -10.77 -25.77
C LEU A 52 -40.53 -11.37 -27.11
N THR A 53 -40.38 -10.50 -28.10
CA THR A 53 -39.80 -10.86 -29.40
C THR A 53 -38.32 -11.16 -29.28
N GLU A 54 -37.77 -11.91 -30.23
CA GLU A 54 -36.34 -12.23 -30.27
C GLU A 54 -35.46 -10.98 -30.31
N ALA A 55 -35.87 -9.94 -31.05
CA ALA A 55 -35.17 -8.66 -31.13
C ALA A 55 -35.12 -7.93 -29.76
N GLN A 56 -36.22 -7.97 -28.99
CA GLN A 56 -36.28 -7.41 -27.64
C GLN A 56 -35.36 -8.19 -26.69
N LEU A 57 -35.41 -9.52 -26.72
CA LEU A 57 -34.54 -10.37 -25.90
C LEU A 57 -33.06 -10.15 -26.21
N ALA A 58 -32.70 -10.03 -27.50
CA ALA A 58 -31.34 -9.72 -27.92
C ALA A 58 -30.87 -8.37 -27.38
N LEU A 59 -31.72 -7.33 -27.45
CA LEU A 59 -31.41 -6.01 -26.90
C LEU A 59 -31.23 -6.06 -25.38
N ILE A 60 -32.13 -6.72 -24.65
CA ILE A 60 -32.05 -6.85 -23.18
C ILE A 60 -30.72 -7.49 -22.76
N ARG A 61 -30.32 -8.60 -23.40
CA ARG A 61 -29.05 -9.27 -23.10
C ARG A 61 -27.85 -8.35 -23.35
N ASP A 62 -27.87 -7.61 -24.46
CA ASP A 62 -26.79 -6.70 -24.82
C ASP A 62 -26.69 -5.49 -23.87
N ILE A 63 -27.83 -4.93 -23.44
CA ILE A 63 -27.89 -3.90 -22.38
C ILE A 63 -27.30 -4.45 -21.08
N ARG A 64 -27.73 -5.63 -20.64
CA ARG A 64 -27.23 -6.27 -19.40
C ARG A 64 -25.73 -6.51 -19.47
N ARG A 65 -25.24 -7.09 -20.56
CA ARG A 65 -23.81 -7.36 -20.79
C ARG A 65 -22.98 -6.08 -20.73
N ARG A 66 -23.41 -5.01 -21.42
CA ARG A 66 -22.73 -3.70 -21.39
C ARG A 66 -22.73 -3.09 -20.00
N GLY A 67 -23.87 -3.11 -19.31
CA GLY A 67 -24.00 -2.58 -17.96
C GLY A 67 -23.10 -3.31 -16.96
N LYS A 68 -23.11 -4.65 -16.96
CA LYS A 68 -22.21 -5.45 -16.13
C LYS A 68 -20.74 -5.19 -16.44
N ASN A 69 -20.35 -5.04 -17.71
CA ASN A 69 -18.97 -4.68 -18.09
C ASN A 69 -18.58 -3.29 -17.55
N LYS A 70 -19.47 -2.30 -17.65
CA LYS A 70 -19.25 -0.96 -17.07
C LYS A 70 -18.96 -1.05 -15.57
N VAL A 71 -19.77 -1.81 -14.83
CA VAL A 71 -19.57 -2.01 -13.38
C VAL A 71 -18.27 -2.78 -13.10
N ALA A 72 -17.98 -3.83 -13.87
CA ALA A 72 -16.74 -4.60 -13.72
C ALA A 72 -15.49 -3.73 -13.95
N ALA A 73 -15.49 -2.88 -14.97
CA ALA A 73 -14.43 -1.94 -15.24
C ALA A 73 -14.27 -0.91 -14.10
N GLN A 74 -15.37 -0.39 -13.56
CA GLN A 74 -15.34 0.49 -12.39
C GLN A 74 -14.75 -0.23 -11.17
N ASN A 75 -15.19 -1.45 -10.88
CA ASN A 75 -14.68 -2.25 -9.76
C ASN A 75 -13.21 -2.65 -9.94
N CYS A 76 -12.76 -2.86 -11.18
CA CYS A 76 -11.35 -3.10 -11.48
C CYS A 76 -10.50 -1.85 -11.20
N ARG A 77 -10.93 -0.68 -11.70
CA ARG A 77 -10.27 0.61 -11.44
C ARG A 77 -10.26 0.93 -9.95
N LYS A 78 -11.38 0.75 -9.26
CA LYS A 78 -11.50 0.94 -7.81
C LYS A 78 -10.50 0.06 -7.06
N ARG A 79 -10.50 -1.25 -7.31
CA ARG A 79 -9.54 -2.18 -6.69
C ARG A 79 -8.09 -1.79 -6.96
N LYS A 80 -7.76 -1.33 -8.17
CA LYS A 80 -6.39 -0.91 -8.49
C LYS A 80 -6.00 0.36 -7.74
N LEU A 81 -6.91 1.33 -7.61
CA LEU A 81 -6.70 2.53 -6.81
C LEU A 81 -6.56 2.20 -5.33
N ASP A 82 -7.43 1.34 -4.78
CA ASP A 82 -7.36 0.89 -3.40
C ASP A 82 -6.00 0.21 -3.11
N GLN A 83 -5.50 -0.61 -4.04
CA GLN A 83 -4.17 -1.21 -3.93
C GLN A 83 -3.04 -0.17 -3.93
N ILE A 84 -3.12 0.84 -4.81
CA ILE A 84 -2.12 1.93 -4.85
C ILE A 84 -2.11 2.68 -3.52
N LEU A 85 -3.29 3.02 -2.99
CA LEU A 85 -3.41 3.75 -1.73
C LEU A 85 -2.88 2.94 -0.55
N SER A 86 -3.20 1.63 -0.48
CA SER A 86 -2.66 0.74 0.54
C SER A 86 -1.12 0.70 0.49
N LEU A 87 -0.54 0.55 -0.69
CA LEU A 87 0.92 0.51 -0.85
C LEU A 87 1.58 1.83 -0.45
N GLN A 88 0.93 2.97 -0.75
CA GLN A 88 1.42 4.28 -0.32
C GLN A 88 1.46 4.39 1.22
N GLN A 89 0.42 3.92 1.90
CA GLN A 89 0.37 3.88 3.36
C GLN A 89 1.43 2.95 3.95
N ASP A 90 1.64 1.78 3.34
CA ASP A 90 2.66 0.83 3.78
C ASP A 90 4.07 1.42 3.66
N VAL A 91 4.36 2.10 2.55
CA VAL A 91 5.64 2.80 2.33
C VAL A 91 5.86 3.90 3.37
N GLU A 92 4.84 4.71 3.65
CA GLU A 92 4.92 5.76 4.68
C GLU A 92 5.17 5.17 6.08
N SER A 93 4.45 4.10 6.44
CA SER A 93 4.63 3.39 7.70
C SER A 93 6.06 2.83 7.84
N LEU A 94 6.58 2.19 6.79
CA LEU A 94 7.95 1.68 6.75
C LEU A 94 9.00 2.79 6.87
N HIS A 95 8.74 3.97 6.29
CA HIS A 95 9.62 5.12 6.45
C HIS A 95 9.69 5.62 7.90
N LEU A 96 8.54 5.71 8.57
CA LEU A 96 8.47 6.11 9.98
C LEU A 96 9.15 5.08 10.89
N GLU A 97 8.90 3.79 10.65
CA GLU A 97 9.55 2.71 11.40
C GLU A 97 11.08 2.74 11.22
N ARG A 98 11.56 2.94 9.98
CA ARG A 98 12.99 3.09 9.71
C ARG A 98 13.60 4.25 10.50
N GLN A 99 12.95 5.41 10.49
CA GLN A 99 13.45 6.59 11.21
C GLN A 99 13.54 6.33 12.73
N GLU A 100 12.56 5.66 13.31
CA GLU A 100 12.58 5.31 14.73
C GLU A 100 13.68 4.29 15.05
N LEU A 101 13.91 3.31 14.17
CA LEU A 101 15.00 2.35 14.32
C LEU A 101 16.38 3.02 14.20
N GLU A 102 16.54 3.96 13.27
CA GLU A 102 17.77 4.75 13.12
C GLU A 102 18.06 5.57 14.39
N ARG A 103 17.04 6.25 14.93
CA ARG A 103 17.13 7.00 16.19
C ARG A 103 17.56 6.09 17.36
N ARG A 104 16.92 4.93 17.51
CA ARG A 104 17.28 3.96 18.57
C ARG A 104 18.69 3.40 18.38
N HIS A 105 19.12 3.18 17.14
CA HIS A 105 20.46 2.71 16.85
C HIS A 105 21.51 3.74 17.29
N GLU A 106 21.30 5.02 16.98
CA GLU A 106 22.17 6.12 17.42
C GLU A 106 22.23 6.22 18.95
N GLU A 107 21.08 6.09 19.63
CA GLU A 107 21.03 6.07 21.11
C GLU A 107 21.84 4.93 21.72
N LEU A 108 21.71 3.71 21.17
CA LEU A 108 22.47 2.55 21.63
C LEU A 108 23.98 2.72 21.39
N LEU A 109 24.36 3.29 20.24
CA LEU A 109 25.76 3.61 19.97
C LEU A 109 26.30 4.64 20.97
N ALA A 110 25.54 5.70 21.25
CA ALA A 110 25.94 6.72 22.22
C ALA A 110 26.11 6.12 23.63
N GLN A 111 25.17 5.26 24.06
CA GLN A 111 25.25 4.56 25.35
C GLN A 111 26.47 3.63 25.42
N ARG A 112 26.75 2.90 24.34
CA ARG A 112 27.92 2.01 24.26
C ARG A 112 29.22 2.79 24.34
N LEU A 113 29.35 3.89 23.60
CA LEU A 113 30.53 4.77 23.64
C LEU A 113 30.74 5.35 25.05
N LEU A 114 29.67 5.85 25.69
CA LEU A 114 29.74 6.35 27.06
C LEU A 114 30.19 5.26 28.05
N GLY A 115 29.65 4.04 27.92
CA GLY A 115 30.05 2.90 28.73
C GLY A 115 31.53 2.58 28.58
N ARG A 116 32.03 2.56 27.33
CA ARG A 116 33.44 2.35 27.01
C ARG A 116 34.33 3.43 27.61
N ASP A 117 33.96 4.70 27.47
CA ASP A 117 34.77 5.81 27.98
C ASP A 117 34.87 5.79 29.51
N LYS A 118 33.75 5.48 30.20
CA LYS A 118 33.74 5.26 31.65
C LYS A 118 34.65 4.10 32.06
N TYR A 119 34.58 2.97 31.35
CA TYR A 119 35.41 1.81 31.61
C TYR A 119 36.90 2.10 31.40
N SER A 120 37.26 2.71 30.27
CA SER A 120 38.63 3.13 29.95
C SER A 120 39.19 4.07 31.04
N ARG A 121 38.38 5.04 31.50
CA ARG A 121 38.78 5.93 32.59
C ARG A 121 39.04 5.17 33.89
N LEU A 122 38.21 4.18 34.22
CA LEU A 122 38.42 3.33 35.40
C LEU A 122 39.73 2.54 35.28
N CYS A 123 40.00 1.93 34.13
CA CYS A 123 41.25 1.19 33.88
C CYS A 123 42.49 2.09 34.04
N GLN A 124 42.44 3.32 33.51
CA GLN A 124 43.53 4.29 33.67
C GLN A 124 43.77 4.67 35.14
N LEU A 125 42.69 4.93 35.90
CA LEU A 125 42.79 5.25 37.32
C LEU A 125 43.34 4.07 38.13
N LEU A 126 42.91 2.84 37.83
CA LEU A 126 43.47 1.65 38.46
C LEU A 126 44.96 1.51 38.15
N ALA A 127 45.36 1.61 36.88
CA ALA A 127 46.76 1.50 36.48
C ALA A 127 47.66 2.57 37.14
N ALA A 128 47.16 3.81 37.28
CA ALA A 128 47.91 4.91 37.89
C ALA A 128 48.07 4.78 39.42
N ASN A 129 47.12 4.14 40.11
CA ASN A 129 47.10 4.04 41.57
C ASN A 129 47.56 2.67 42.11
N THR A 130 47.79 1.67 41.25
CA THR A 130 48.33 0.37 41.65
C THR A 130 49.85 0.36 41.52
N THR A 131 50.58 0.18 42.61
CA THR A 131 52.05 -0.07 42.61
C THR A 131 52.42 -1.49 42.17
N ARG A 132 51.42 -2.36 41.99
CA ARG A 132 51.58 -3.76 41.57
C ARG A 132 51.13 -3.90 40.11
N PRO A 133 51.88 -4.62 39.25
CA PRO A 133 51.47 -4.83 37.86
C PRO A 133 50.08 -5.47 37.79
N LEU A 134 49.24 -4.97 36.89
CA LEU A 134 47.90 -5.50 36.59
C LEU A 134 47.99 -7.01 36.37
N SER A 135 47.05 -7.78 36.93
CA SER A 135 47.04 -9.23 36.78
C SER A 135 46.92 -9.63 35.29
N PRO A 136 47.43 -10.82 34.88
CA PRO A 136 47.35 -11.29 33.49
C PRO A 136 45.92 -11.29 32.93
N THR A 137 44.92 -11.48 33.79
CA THR A 137 43.50 -11.43 33.44
C THR A 137 43.06 -10.03 33.01
N LEU A 138 43.48 -8.98 33.72
CA LEU A 138 43.17 -7.60 33.34
C LEU A 138 43.88 -7.17 32.06
N GLN A 139 45.09 -7.69 31.79
CA GLN A 139 45.78 -7.46 30.52
C GLN A 139 45.06 -8.12 29.32
N GLN A 140 44.47 -9.30 29.52
CA GLN A 140 43.61 -9.92 28.49
C GLN A 140 42.37 -9.07 28.22
N PHE A 141 41.70 -8.58 29.26
CA PHE A 141 40.53 -7.70 29.09
C PHE A 141 40.88 -6.41 28.33
N SER A 142 42.01 -5.76 28.63
CA SER A 142 42.46 -4.58 27.87
C SER A 142 42.79 -4.89 26.40
N ARG A 143 43.30 -6.09 26.09
CA ARG A 143 43.52 -6.52 24.69
C ARG A 143 42.21 -6.79 23.94
N LEU A 144 41.24 -7.44 24.60
CA LEU A 144 39.91 -7.68 24.05
C LEU A 144 39.20 -6.35 23.74
N GLU A 145 39.27 -5.37 24.64
CA GLU A 145 38.79 -4.00 24.42
C GLU A 145 39.40 -3.36 23.16
N ALA A 146 40.72 -3.44 22.97
CA ALA A 146 41.38 -2.92 21.78
C ALA A 146 40.90 -3.60 20.48
N SER A 147 40.54 -4.88 20.55
CA SER A 147 39.99 -5.62 19.40
C SER A 147 38.54 -5.21 19.07
N PHE A 148 37.72 -4.94 20.10
CA PHE A 148 36.35 -4.43 19.91
C PHE A 148 36.35 -2.99 19.38
N ALA A 149 37.30 -2.16 19.81
CA ALA A 149 37.47 -0.79 19.29
C ALA A 149 37.81 -0.76 17.79
N ALA A 150 38.57 -1.75 17.28
CA ALA A 150 38.85 -1.89 15.86
C ALA A 150 37.62 -2.33 15.04
N ALA A 151 36.69 -3.08 15.64
CA ALA A 151 35.47 -3.53 14.99
C ALA A 151 34.42 -2.41 14.82
N ASP A 152 34.35 -1.46 15.75
CA ASP A 152 33.38 -0.36 15.70
C ASP A 152 33.71 0.71 14.65
N GLY A 153 34.97 0.84 14.24
CA GLY A 153 35.38 1.73 13.15
C GLY A 153 35.01 1.22 11.75
N ALA A 154 34.51 -0.02 11.62
CA ALA A 154 34.27 -0.65 10.32
C ALA A 154 32.85 -0.43 9.77
N SER A 155 31.87 -0.04 10.59
CA SER A 155 30.49 0.25 10.13
C SER A 155 30.28 1.75 10.04
N SER A 156 30.79 2.38 8.98
CA SER A 156 30.43 3.75 8.67
C SER A 156 29.00 3.79 8.11
N PRO A 157 28.10 4.65 8.60
CA PRO A 157 26.73 4.77 8.08
C PRO A 157 26.69 5.06 6.57
N ALA A 158 27.72 5.72 6.03
CA ALA A 158 27.89 5.94 4.60
C ALA A 158 28.08 4.64 3.80
N ALA A 159 28.82 3.67 4.34
CA ALA A 159 29.08 2.39 3.69
C ALA A 159 27.84 1.49 3.68
N ASP A 160 27.03 1.53 4.75
CA ASP A 160 25.76 0.81 4.81
C ASP A 160 24.69 1.43 3.90
N GLU A 161 24.66 2.76 3.77
CA GLU A 161 23.76 3.46 2.84
C GLU A 161 24.13 3.18 1.37
N GLU A 162 25.41 3.17 1.04
CA GLU A 162 25.88 2.85 -0.32
C GLU A 162 25.63 1.38 -0.68
N ARG A 163 25.78 0.45 0.28
CA ARG A 163 25.42 -0.96 0.12
C ARG A 163 23.91 -1.17 -0.06
N ARG A 164 23.09 -0.39 0.64
CA ARG A 164 21.62 -0.38 0.50
C ARG A 164 21.19 0.17 -0.87
N LYS A 165 21.79 1.27 -1.34
CA LYS A 165 21.56 1.83 -2.69
C LYS A 165 21.91 0.81 -3.78
N LYS A 166 23.04 0.11 -3.65
CA LYS A 166 23.45 -0.95 -4.57
C LYS A 166 22.45 -2.12 -4.61
N LYS A 167 21.97 -2.58 -3.44
CA LYS A 167 20.97 -3.65 -3.34
C LYS A 167 19.62 -3.27 -3.95
N MET A 168 19.16 -2.04 -3.72
CA MET A 168 17.93 -1.56 -4.35
C MET A 168 18.10 -1.50 -5.88
N ASN A 169 19.21 -0.97 -6.39
CA ASN A 169 19.45 -0.86 -7.83
C ASN A 169 19.48 -2.22 -8.54
N THR A 170 20.16 -3.22 -7.98
CA THR A 170 20.20 -4.57 -8.56
C THR A 170 18.87 -5.31 -8.54
N LYS A 171 17.95 -4.96 -7.61
CA LYS A 171 16.64 -5.59 -7.53
C LYS A 171 15.72 -5.13 -8.66
N TRP A 172 15.81 -3.86 -9.06
CA TRP A 172 15.05 -3.32 -10.19
C TRP A 172 15.53 -3.85 -11.54
N GLU A 173 16.83 -4.10 -11.72
CA GLU A 173 17.41 -4.66 -12.96
C GLU A 173 17.12 -6.16 -13.17
N SER A 174 16.62 -6.88 -12.15
CA SER A 174 16.33 -8.32 -12.25
C SER A 174 14.86 -8.64 -12.53
N ASP A 175 13.97 -7.63 -12.47
CA ASP A 175 12.52 -7.77 -12.67
C ASP A 175 12.05 -7.24 -14.06
N GLU A 176 12.99 -6.88 -14.96
CA GLU A 176 12.79 -6.63 -16.41
C GLU A 176 13.19 -7.83 -17.27
#